data_AF-A0A845QWC5-F1
#
_entry.id   AF-A0A845QWC5-F1
#
_cell.length_a   1.000
_cell.length_b   1.000
_cell.length_c   1.000
_cell.angle_alpha   90.00
_cell.angle_beta   90.00
_cell.angle_gamma   90.00
#
_symmetry.space_group_name_H-M   'P 1'
#
loop_
_entity.id
_entity.type
_entity.pdbx_description
1 polymer ?
#
loop_
_entity_poly.entity_id
_entity_poly.type
_entity_poly.pdbx_seq_one_letter_code
_entity_poly.pdbx_strand_id
1 'polypeptide(L)'
;MYNNINNKMSLSLLTLQNELDFIGGALILNNVIKNIRDYKRIKFEIFHIFADEKLYKSTQKSFYNNCQNSILLLNNLFQSYGLYTIFVGDIESEEDVDDFIKNLPLEDFFL
;
A
#
# COMPACT_ATOMS: atom_id res chain seq x y z
N MET A 1 -8.70 -11.97 17.29
CA MET A 1 -9.51 -11.14 16.37
C MET A 1 -8.71 -10.61 15.18
N TYR A 2 -7.43 -10.26 15.32
CA TYR A 2 -6.55 -9.79 14.22
C TYR A 2 -6.36 -10.80 13.06
N ASN A 3 -6.28 -12.10 13.32
CA ASN A 3 -6.13 -13.13 12.27
C ASN A 3 -7.27 -13.13 11.23
N ASN A 4 -8.47 -12.67 11.57
CA ASN A 4 -9.61 -12.73 10.66
C ASN A 4 -9.66 -11.51 9.70
N ILE A 5 -9.05 -10.38 10.08
CA ILE A 5 -8.96 -9.17 9.23
C ILE A 5 -7.83 -9.35 8.22
N ASN A 6 -6.64 -9.77 8.67
CA ASN A 6 -5.51 -9.99 7.77
C ASN A 6 -5.80 -11.07 6.72
N ASN A 7 -6.51 -12.15 7.10
CA ASN A 7 -6.93 -13.19 6.16
C ASN A 7 -7.91 -12.67 5.09
N LYS A 8 -8.83 -11.76 5.45
CA LYS A 8 -9.77 -11.15 4.50
C LYS A 8 -9.08 -10.17 3.55
N MET A 9 -8.19 -9.32 4.07
CA MET A 9 -7.41 -8.40 3.24
C MET A 9 -6.53 -9.17 2.25
N SER A 10 -5.89 -10.25 2.72
CA SER A 10 -5.03 -11.06 1.89
C SER A 10 -5.81 -11.76 0.77
N LEU A 11 -6.99 -12.29 1.08
CA LEU A 11 -7.88 -12.91 0.10
C LEU A 11 -8.37 -11.91 -0.97
N SER A 12 -8.69 -10.67 -0.57
CA SER A 12 -9.11 -9.61 -1.49
C SER A 12 -8.00 -9.23 -2.47
N LEU A 13 -6.76 -9.04 -2.00
CA LEU A 13 -5.61 -8.75 -2.86
C LEU A 13 -5.29 -9.90 -3.80
N LEU A 14 -5.34 -11.15 -3.31
CA LEU A 14 -5.13 -12.33 -4.15
C LEU A 14 -6.21 -12.46 -5.23
N THR A 15 -7.47 -12.19 -4.88
CA THR A 15 -8.57 -12.15 -5.85
C THR A 15 -8.32 -11.09 -6.91
N LEU A 16 -7.94 -9.87 -6.51
CA LEU A 16 -7.62 -8.81 -7.46
C LEU A 16 -6.46 -9.19 -8.38
N GLN A 17 -5.41 -9.84 -7.84
CA GLN A 17 -4.29 -10.33 -8.64
C GLN A 17 -4.73 -11.34 -9.70
N ASN A 18 -5.62 -12.27 -9.36
CA ASN A 18 -6.16 -13.27 -10.29
C ASN A 18 -7.11 -12.65 -11.34
N GLU A 19 -7.86 -11.60 -11.00
CA GLU A 19 -8.70 -10.87 -11.97
C GLU A 19 -7.84 -10.02 -12.93
N LEU A 20 -6.66 -9.59 -12.49
CA LEU A 20 -5.69 -8.82 -13.26
C LEU A 20 -4.74 -9.69 -14.10
N ASP A 21 -5.09 -10.94 -14.42
CA ASP A 21 -4.27 -11.95 -15.11
C ASP A 21 -4.00 -11.65 -16.62
N PHE A 22 -3.78 -10.37 -16.92
CA PHE A 22 -3.14 -9.86 -18.13
C PHE A 22 -1.93 -9.01 -17.71
N ILE A 23 -0.85 -9.03 -18.50
CA ILE A 23 0.46 -8.43 -18.16
C ILE A 23 0.36 -6.99 -17.62
N GLY A 24 -0.54 -6.17 -18.19
CA GLY A 24 -0.73 -4.78 -17.79
C GLY A 24 -1.31 -4.62 -16.37
N GLY A 25 -2.28 -5.45 -15.99
CA GLY A 25 -2.95 -5.37 -14.68
C GLY A 25 -2.01 -5.78 -13.55
N ALA A 26 -1.29 -6.89 -13.72
CA ALA A 26 -0.30 -7.35 -12.77
C ALA A 26 0.81 -6.30 -12.53
N LEU A 27 1.34 -5.67 -13.59
CA LEU A 27 2.34 -4.61 -13.48
C LEU A 27 1.86 -3.40 -12.64
N ILE A 28 0.59 -3.01 -12.80
CA ILE A 28 -0.01 -1.92 -12.03
C ILE A 28 -0.08 -2.30 -10.55
N LEU A 29 -0.62 -3.49 -10.23
CA LEU A 29 -0.73 -3.96 -8.85
C LEU A 29 0.65 -4.03 -8.17
N ASN A 30 1.66 -4.51 -8.87
CA ASN A 30 3.03 -4.57 -8.33
C ASN A 30 3.61 -3.21 -7.99
N ASN A 31 3.42 -2.23 -8.88
CA ASN A 31 3.90 -0.87 -8.64
C ASN A 31 3.18 -0.23 -7.45
N VAL A 32 1.87 -0.47 -7.33
CA VAL A 32 1.07 -0.02 -6.17
C VAL A 32 1.62 -0.63 -4.88
N ILE A 33 1.77 -1.95 -4.82
CA ILE A 33 2.26 -2.67 -3.65
C ILE A 33 3.68 -2.25 -3.28
N LYS A 34 4.55 -2.06 -4.28
CA LYS A 34 5.93 -1.57 -4.08
C LYS A 34 5.96 -0.19 -3.44
N ASN A 35 5.18 0.77 -3.94
CA ASN A 35 5.15 2.13 -3.38
C ASN A 35 4.71 2.14 -1.91
N ILE A 36 3.72 1.30 -1.56
CA ILE A 36 3.26 1.16 -0.18
C ILE A 36 4.37 0.57 0.70
N ARG A 37 5.06 -0.48 0.21
CA ARG A 37 6.19 -1.12 0.91
C ARG A 37 7.36 -0.15 1.11
N ASP A 38 7.72 0.61 0.09
CA ASP A 38 8.81 1.57 0.15
C ASP A 38 8.55 2.67 1.20
N TYR A 39 7.32 3.17 1.29
CA TYR A 39 6.95 4.14 2.34
C TYR A 39 6.97 3.52 3.73
N LYS A 40 6.38 2.32 3.92
CA LYS A 40 6.46 1.57 5.19
C LYS A 40 7.90 1.42 5.65
N ARG A 41 8.80 1.02 4.74
CA ARG A 41 10.23 0.84 5.03
C ARG A 41 10.92 2.15 5.41
N ILE A 42 10.70 3.22 4.67
CA ILE A 42 11.33 4.53 4.95
C ILE A 42 10.83 5.16 6.27
N LYS A 43 9.56 4.92 6.62
CA LYS A 43 8.93 5.49 7.81
C LYS A 43 9.26 4.70 9.08
N PHE A 44 9.21 3.37 9.02
CA PHE A 44 9.28 2.50 10.21
C PHE A 44 10.55 1.66 10.33
N GLU A 45 11.24 1.34 9.23
CA GLU A 45 12.36 0.40 9.23
C GLU A 45 13.72 1.09 9.01
N ILE A 46 13.73 2.21 8.29
CA ILE A 46 14.94 2.99 8.04
C ILE A 46 15.11 4.03 9.15
N PHE A 47 15.86 3.64 10.17
CA PHE A 47 16.53 4.57 11.07
C PHE A 47 17.95 4.83 10.53
N HIS A 48 18.32 6.10 10.35
CA HIS A 48 19.71 6.57 10.19
C HIS A 48 20.45 6.43 8.85
N ILE A 49 19.79 6.24 7.69
CA ILE A 49 20.52 6.25 6.39
C ILE A 49 20.87 7.67 5.93
N PHE A 50 20.08 8.68 6.33
CA PHE A 50 20.29 10.06 5.89
C PHE A 50 21.04 10.85 6.94
N ALA A 51 22.19 11.43 6.56
CA ALA A 51 22.95 12.34 7.41
C ALA A 51 22.29 13.73 7.55
N ASP A 52 21.42 14.10 6.59
CA ASP A 52 20.68 15.36 6.57
C ASP A 52 19.20 15.10 6.89
N GLU A 53 18.75 15.61 8.04
CA GLU A 53 17.36 15.48 8.51
C GLU A 53 16.35 16.17 7.58
N LYS A 54 16.73 17.29 6.95
CA LYS A 54 15.86 18.01 6.03
C LYS A 54 15.66 17.20 4.74
N LEU A 55 16.74 16.61 4.23
CA LEU A 55 16.68 15.71 3.08
C LEU A 55 15.86 14.47 3.39
N TYR A 56 16.00 13.91 4.59
CA TYR A 56 15.19 12.78 5.05
C TYR A 56 13.70 13.10 5.06
N LYS A 57 13.30 14.22 5.70
CA LYS A 57 11.89 14.67 5.75
C LYS A 57 11.32 14.91 4.35
N SER A 58 12.10 15.54 3.47
CA SER A 58 11.69 15.74 2.07
C SER A 58 11.48 14.41 1.34
N THR A 59 12.40 13.46 1.54
CA THR A 59 12.34 12.13 0.93
C THR A 59 11.12 11.37 1.46
N GLN A 60 10.91 11.35 2.78
CA GLN A 60 9.72 10.78 3.42
C GLN A 60 8.44 11.34 2.81
N LYS A 61 8.36 12.67 2.58
CA LYS A 61 7.16 13.28 1.99
C LYS A 61 6.90 12.81 0.57
N SER A 62 7.95 12.61 -0.24
CA SER A 62 7.81 12.04 -1.58
C SER A 62 7.27 10.61 -1.55
N PHE A 63 7.79 9.76 -0.67
CA PHE A 63 7.29 8.39 -0.51
C PHE A 63 5.86 8.35 0.03
N TYR A 64 5.52 9.23 0.97
CA TYR A 64 4.15 9.41 1.46
C TYR A 64 3.17 9.71 0.30
N ASN A 65 3.47 10.71 -0.53
CA ASN A 65 2.60 11.08 -1.66
C ASN A 65 2.42 9.93 -2.65
N ASN A 66 3.49 9.17 -2.93
CA ASN A 66 3.42 7.99 -3.80
C ASN A 66 2.57 6.87 -3.19
N CYS A 67 2.69 6.65 -1.88
CA CYS A 67 1.89 5.68 -1.14
C CYS A 67 0.41 6.06 -1.16
N GLN A 68 0.06 7.31 -0.84
CA GLN A 68 -1.32 7.80 -0.88
C GLN A 68 -1.97 7.58 -2.25
N ASN A 69 -1.29 8.00 -3.34
CA ASN A 69 -1.78 7.78 -4.69
C ASN A 69 -1.94 6.30 -5.04
N SER A 70 -1.04 5.44 -4.54
CA SER A 70 -1.10 4.00 -4.76
C SER A 70 -2.28 3.35 -4.04
N ILE A 71 -2.60 3.79 -2.81
CA ILE A 71 -3.79 3.31 -2.09
C ILE A 71 -5.07 3.75 -2.80
N LEU A 72 -5.14 4.99 -3.29
CA LEU A 72 -6.29 5.46 -4.10
C LEU A 72 -6.46 4.64 -5.37
N LEU A 73 -5.36 4.37 -6.10
CA LEU A 73 -5.39 3.51 -7.28
C LEU A 73 -5.81 2.07 -6.93
N LEU A 74 -5.34 1.53 -5.82
CA LEU A 74 -5.73 0.21 -5.34
C LEU A 74 -7.24 0.13 -5.10
N ASN A 75 -7.82 1.12 -4.41
CA ASN A 75 -9.26 1.19 -4.20
C ASN A 75 -10.05 1.26 -5.50
N ASN A 76 -9.60 2.08 -6.47
CA ASN A 76 -10.23 2.17 -7.79
C ASN A 76 -10.20 0.83 -8.54
N LEU A 77 -9.10 0.08 -8.43
CA LEU A 77 -9.01 -1.26 -8.98
C LEU A 77 -10.00 -2.20 -8.29
N PHE A 78 -10.03 -2.24 -6.96
CA PHE A 78 -11.03 -3.03 -6.22
C PHE A 78 -12.47 -2.74 -6.67
N GLN A 79 -12.83 -1.46 -6.78
CA GLN A 79 -14.17 -1.05 -7.22
C GLN A 79 -14.46 -1.46 -8.67
N SER A 80 -13.49 -1.31 -9.58
CA SER A 80 -13.66 -1.63 -11.01
C SER A 80 -13.94 -3.12 -11.25
N TYR A 81 -13.42 -4.00 -10.40
CA TYR A 81 -13.66 -5.45 -10.45
C TYR A 81 -14.79 -5.91 -9.53
N GLY A 82 -15.55 -5.00 -8.90
CA GLY A 82 -16.65 -5.35 -8.00
C GLY A 82 -16.21 -6.06 -6.71
N LEU A 83 -14.94 -5.88 -6.33
CA LEU A 83 -14.34 -6.51 -5.16
C LEU A 83 -14.50 -5.60 -3.92
N TYR A 84 -14.46 -6.22 -2.74
CA TYR A 84 -14.52 -5.49 -1.47
C TYR A 84 -13.25 -4.65 -1.29
N THR A 85 -13.41 -3.33 -1.14
CA THR A 85 -12.27 -2.42 -0.94
C THR A 85 -11.59 -2.69 0.40
N ILE A 86 -10.26 -2.63 0.40
CA ILE A 86 -9.45 -2.92 1.59
C ILE A 86 -9.33 -1.67 2.46
N PHE A 87 -9.41 -0.48 1.85
CA PHE A 87 -9.56 0.79 2.53
C PHE A 87 -11.00 1.31 2.33
N VAL A 88 -11.65 1.71 3.42
CA VAL A 88 -13.01 2.26 3.42
C VAL A 88 -12.93 3.65 4.05
N GLY A 89 -13.10 4.68 3.24
CA GLY A 89 -12.99 6.09 3.66
C GLY A 89 -12.16 6.92 2.68
N ASP A 90 -12.03 8.21 2.98
CA ASP A 90 -11.13 9.13 2.30
C ASP A 90 -9.79 9.19 3.02
N ILE A 91 -8.68 9.29 2.28
CA ILE A 91 -7.35 9.52 2.86
C ILE A 91 -7.16 11.03 2.98
N GLU A 92 -7.37 11.57 4.18
CA GLU A 92 -7.29 13.00 4.45
C GLU A 92 -5.95 13.42 5.06
N SER A 93 -5.27 12.48 5.71
CA SER A 93 -4.05 12.75 6.48
C SER A 93 -2.95 11.71 6.30
N GLU A 94 -1.74 12.07 6.75
CA GLU A 94 -0.61 11.15 6.82
C GLU A 94 -0.82 10.05 7.88
N GLU A 95 -1.57 10.33 8.94
CA GLU A 95 -1.92 9.38 9.98
C GLU A 95 -2.84 8.26 9.45
N ASP A 96 -3.80 8.60 8.58
CA ASP A 96 -4.68 7.61 7.94
C ASP A 96 -3.89 6.62 7.08
N VAL A 97 -2.88 7.12 6.36
CA VAL A 97 -1.98 6.27 5.56
C VAL A 97 -1.14 5.39 6.48
N ASP A 98 -0.53 5.97 7.51
CA ASP A 98 0.31 5.24 8.46
C ASP A 98 -0.47 4.09 9.15
N ASP A 99 -1.72 4.33 9.55
CA ASP A 99 -2.55 3.33 10.21
C ASP A 99 -3.03 2.24 9.25
N PHE A 100 -3.30 2.59 7.99
CA PHE A 100 -3.62 1.60 6.97
C PHE A 100 -2.43 0.68 6.69
N ILE A 101 -1.24 1.23 6.42
CA ILE A 101 -0.08 0.44 5.98
C ILE A 101 0.55 -0.39 7.10
N LYS A 102 0.43 0.02 8.37
CA LYS A 102 0.88 -0.78 9.52
C LYS A 102 0.20 -2.14 9.57
N ASN A 103 -1.07 -2.19 9.20
CA ASN A 103 -1.91 -3.39 9.30
C ASN A 103 -1.96 -4.19 7.98
N LEU A 104 -1.35 -3.68 6.92
CA LEU A 104 -1.39 -4.31 5.60
C LEU A 104 -0.38 -5.47 5.53
N PRO A 105 -0.82 -6.73 5.28
CA PRO A 105 0.07 -7.90 5.25
C PRO A 105 0.87 -7.98 3.93
N LEU A 106 1.67 -6.94 3.66
CA LEU A 106 2.45 -6.79 2.41
C LEU A 106 3.56 -7.83 2.22
N GLU A 107 3.96 -8.49 3.31
CA GLU A 107 5.01 -9.53 3.32
C GLU A 107 4.53 -10.83 2.68
N ASP A 108 3.21 -11.05 2.63
CA ASP A 108 2.58 -12.22 2.01
C ASP A 108 2.35 -12.04 0.50
N PHE A 109 2.57 -10.82 -0.03
CA PHE A 109 2.40 -10.48 -1.46
C PHE A 109 3.74 -10.50 -2.19
N PHE A 110 4.01 -11.61 -2.88
CA PHE A 110 5.13 -11.73 -3.80
C PHE A 110 4.79 -11.18 -5.18
N LEU A 111 5.67 -10.31 -5.66
CA LEU A 111 6.62 -10.71 -6.70
C LEU A 111 8.04 -10.47 -6.21
#